data_AF-A0A7T1MET3-F1
#
_entry.id   AF-A0A7T1MET3-F1
#
_cell.length_a   1.000
_cell.length_b   1.000
_cell.length_c   1.000
_cell.angle_alpha   90.00
_cell.angle_beta   90.00
_cell.angle_gamma   90.00
#
_symmetry.space_group_name_H-M   'P 1'
#
loop_
_entity.id
_entity.type
_entity.pdbx_description
1 polymer ?
#
loop_
_entity_poly.entity_id
_entity_poly.type
_entity_poly.pdbx_seq_one_letter_code
_entity_poly.pdbx_strand_id
1 'polypeptide(L)' 'MHKIVGPLRRASIYGLVSYAGLVLINNSELDLPNMWIAYLPMFIGVYVLTQWLDRKFGG' A
#
# COMPACT_ATOMS: atom_id res chain seq x y z
N MET A 1 15.73 -20.69 8.97
CA MET A 1 15.20 -19.33 9.17
C MET A 1 14.93 -18.55 7.87
N HIS A 2 15.40 -18.99 6.69
CA HIS A 2 15.23 -18.24 5.43
C HIS A 2 13.81 -18.26 4.82
N LYS A 3 12.95 -19.23 5.19
CA LYS A 3 11.60 -19.38 4.59
C LYS A 3 10.61 -18.27 4.98
N ILE A 4 10.85 -17.57 6.10
CA ILE A 4 9.90 -16.58 6.66
C ILE A 4 10.19 -15.17 6.14
N VAL A 5 11.42 -14.89 5.70
CA VAL A 5 11.87 -13.55 5.31
C VAL A 5 11.07 -13.01 4.11
N GLY A 6 10.78 -13.85 3.12
CA GLY A 6 9.99 -13.45 1.94
C GLY A 6 8.54 -13.05 2.28
N PRO A 7 7.75 -13.93 2.92
CA PRO A 7 6.39 -13.59 3.36
C PRO A 7 6.34 -12.38 4.31
N LEU A 8 7.28 -12.28 5.25
CA LEU A 8 7.33 -11.16 6.20
C LEU A 8 7.59 -9.85 5.46
N ARG A 9 8.56 -9.81 4.54
CA ARG A 9 8.83 -8.63 3.72
C ARG A 9 7.60 -8.19 2.94
N ARG A 10 6.90 -9.13 2.28
CA ARG A 10 5.67 -8.83 1.53
C ARG A 10 4.59 -8.23 2.42
N ALA A 11 4.36 -8.82 3.59
CA ALA A 11 3.40 -8.32 4.57
C ALA A 11 3.78 -6.91 5.06
N SER A 12 5.07 -6.68 5.35
CA SER A 12 5.58 -5.38 5.78
C SER A 12 5.44 -4.32 4.69
N ILE A 13 5.81 -4.61 3.44
CA ILE A 13 5.65 -3.68 2.31
C ILE A 13 4.17 -3.32 2.14
N TYR A 14 3.29 -4.33 2.06
CA TYR A 14 1.87 -4.10 1.89
C TYR A 14 1.28 -3.27 3.04
N GLY A 15 1.60 -3.62 4.28
CA GLY A 15 1.13 -2.90 5.46
C GLY A 15 1.57 -1.45 5.50
N LEU A 16 2.86 -1.18 5.28
CA LEU A 16 3.41 0.18 5.30
C LEU A 16 2.85 1.04 4.17
N VAL A 17 2.80 0.52 2.95
CA VAL A 17 2.30 1.25 1.77
C VAL A 17 0.81 1.55 1.91
N SER A 18 0.02 0.58 2.39
CA SER A 18 -1.42 0.79 2.64
C SER A 18 -1.64 1.84 3.72
N TYR A 19 -0.93 1.73 4.85
CA TYR A 19 -1.05 2.67 5.95
C TYR A 19 -0.67 4.10 5.52
N ALA A 20 0.40 4.25 4.75
CA ALA A 20 0.80 5.56 4.20
C ALA A 20 -0.29 6.18 3.32
N GLY A 21 -0.91 5.40 2.42
CA GLY A 21 -2.02 5.89 1.61
C GLY A 21 -3.24 6.30 2.45
N LEU A 22 -3.53 5.56 3.52
CA LEU A 22 -4.64 5.90 4.43
C LEU A 22 -4.34 7.19 5.19
N VAL A 23 -3.11 7.39 5.65
CA VAL A 23 -2.68 8.63 6.31
C VAL A 23 -2.84 9.82 5.35
N LEU A 24 -2.38 9.68 4.10
CA LEU A 24 -2.51 10.76 3.11
C LEU A 24 -3.98 11.13 2.85
N ILE A 25 -4.85 10.16 2.58
CA ILE A 25 -6.27 10.43 2.32
C ILE A 25 -6.94 11.02 3.55
N ASN A 26 -6.77 10.40 4.72
CA ASN A 26 -7.49 10.82 5.94
C ASN A 26 -7.03 12.19 6.48
N ASN A 27 -5.85 12.66 6.11
CA ASN A 27 -5.34 13.97 6.54
C ASN A 27 -5.37 15.03 5.42
N SER A 28 -5.97 14.71 4.27
CA SER A 28 -6.03 15.64 3.13
C SER A 28 -7.26 16.53 3.10
N GLU A 29 -8.14 16.42 4.12
CA GLU A 29 -9.39 17.21 4.24
C GLU A 29 -10.25 17.17 2.97
N LEU A 30 -10.18 16.05 2.23
CA LEU A 30 -10.92 15.87 0.98
C LEU A 30 -12.43 15.88 1.22
N ASP A 31 -13.10 16.92 0.70
CA ASP A 31 -14.55 17.01 0.65
C ASP A 31 -15.06 16.39 -0.66
N LEU A 32 -15.20 15.05 -0.65
CA LEU A 32 -15.67 14.29 -1.80
C LEU A 32 -17.10 13.80 -1.56
N PRO A 33 -17.96 13.81 -2.59
CA PRO A 33 -19.33 13.28 -2.47
C PRO A 33 -19.35 11.77 -2.17
N ASN A 34 -18.25 11.07 -2.49
CA ASN A 34 -18.05 9.69 -2.10
C ASN A 34 -16.55 9.38 -1.97
N MET A 35 -16.14 8.92 -0.79
CA MET A 35 -14.76 8.56 -0.49
C MET A 35 -14.18 7.42 -1.36
N TRP A 36 -15.03 6.58 -1.98
CA TRP A 36 -14.57 5.57 -2.95
C TRP A 36 -13.78 6.18 -4.12
N ILE A 37 -14.03 7.44 -4.46
CA ILE A 37 -13.29 8.18 -5.49
C ILE A 37 -11.81 8.32 -5.11
N ALA A 38 -11.49 8.46 -3.82
CA ALA A 38 -10.12 8.52 -3.34
C ALA A 38 -9.56 7.12 -2.99
N TYR A 39 -10.34 6.30 -2.29
CA TYR A 39 -9.87 5.00 -1.80
C TYR A 39 -9.65 3.98 -2.91
N LEU A 40 -10.52 3.91 -3.93
CA LEU A 40 -10.38 2.91 -5.00
C LEU A 40 -9.08 3.12 -5.79
N PRO A 41 -8.75 4.33 -6.29
CA PRO A 41 -7.45 4.57 -6.92
C PRO A 41 -6.28 4.35 -5.96
N MET A 42 -6.43 4.70 -4.69
CA MET A 42 -5.38 4.46 -3.68
C MET A 42 -5.07 2.97 -3.53
N PHE A 43 -6.08 2.10 -3.43
CA PHE A 43 -5.84 0.65 -3.35
C PHE A 43 -5.21 0.07 -4.62
N ILE A 44 -5.58 0.57 -5.80
CA ILE A 44 -4.91 0.20 -7.06
C ILE A 44 -3.44 0.62 -7.02
N GLY A 45 -3.15 1.86 -6.58
CA GLY A 45 -1.80 2.37 -6.42
C GLY A 45 -0.98 1.56 -5.41
N VAL A 46 -1.56 1.24 -4.26
CA VAL A 46 -0.96 0.37 -3.24
C VAL A 46 -0.59 -0.99 -3.83
N TYR A 47 -1.49 -1.61 -4.61
CA TYR A 47 -1.22 -2.90 -5.24
C TYR A 47 -0.03 -2.80 -6.20
N VAL A 48 -0.06 -1.88 -7.15
CA VAL A 48 1.01 -1.72 -8.15
C VAL A 48 2.35 -1.41 -7.47
N LEU A 49 2.36 -0.50 -6.50
CA LEU A 49 3.56 -0.11 -5.78
C LEU A 49 4.11 -1.27 -4.93
N THR A 50 3.24 -2.01 -4.25
CA THR A 50 3.64 -3.20 -3.47
C THR A 50 4.29 -4.25 -4.37
N GLN A 51 3.70 -4.55 -5.53
CA GLN A 51 4.27 -5.50 -6.49
C GLN A 51 5.64 -5.03 -7.01
N TRP A 52 5.77 -3.73 -7.31
CA TRP A 52 7.04 -3.16 -7.75
C TRP A 52 8.12 -3.22 -6.66
N LEU A 53 7.77 -2.87 -5.42
CA LEU A 53 8.70 -2.90 -4.28
C LEU A 53 9.13 -4.34 -3.95
N ASP A 54 8.21 -5.30 -3.90
CA ASP A 54 8.59 -6.69 -3.61
C ASP A 54 9.49 -7.26 -4.73
N ARG A 55 9.26 -6.92 -6.00
CA ARG A 55 10.17 -7.31 -7.09
C ARG A 55 11.54 -6.65 -6.98
N LYS A 56 11.59 -5.38 -6.55
CA LYS A 56 12.85 -4.62 -6.39
C LYS A 56 13.70 -5.12 -5.22
N PHE A 57 13.08 -5.51 -4.11
CA PHE A 57 13.77 -5.94 -2.88
C PHE A 57 13.78 -7.46 -2.66
N GLY A 58 13.06 -8.19 -3.50
CA GLY A 58 12.90 -9.64 -3.42
C GLY A 58 13.54 -10.43 -4.56
N GLY A 59 14.31 -9.75 -5.42
CA GLY A 59 15.25 -10.40 -6.34
C GLY A 59 16.33 -11.16 -5.60
#